data_AF-A0AA46KAX9-F1
#
_entry.id   AF-A0AA46KAX9-F1
#
_cell.length_a   1.000
_cell.length_b   1.000
_cell.length_c   1.000
_cell.angle_alpha   90.00
_cell.angle_beta   90.00
_cell.angle_gamma   90.00
#
_symmetry.space_group_name_H-M   'P 1'
#
loop_
_entity.id
_entity.type
_entity.pdbx_description
1 polymer ?
#
loop_
_entity_poly.entity_id
_entity_poly.type
_entity_poly.pdbx_seq_one_letter_code
_entity_poly.pdbx_strand_id
1 'polypeptide(L)' 'MKDEEAKTAFIAGYEMDADIANNIFLVVKNSVPRVVEELVIAGKRDDEVKAAAITTAEAVVEAFVFACKATAKVGE' A
#
# COMPACT_ATOMS: atom_id res chain seq x y z
N MET A 1 -31.62 7.97 -10.23
CA MET A 1 -30.30 7.96 -9.58
C MET A 1 -29.70 6.61 -9.91
N LYS A 2 -28.59 6.57 -10.66
CA LYS A 2 -27.93 5.28 -10.94
C LYS A 2 -27.24 4.89 -9.64
N ASP A 3 -27.57 3.71 -9.13
CA ASP A 3 -26.84 3.08 -8.03
C ASP A 3 -25.36 3.05 -8.41
N GLU A 4 -24.59 3.91 -7.75
CA GLU A 4 -23.15 3.89 -7.81
C GLU A 4 -22.77 2.68 -6.94
N GLU A 5 -22.70 1.50 -7.55
CA GLU A 5 -22.17 0.29 -6.88
C GLU A 5 -20.81 0.68 -6.30
N ALA A 6 -20.77 0.88 -4.98
CA ALA A 6 -19.53 1.08 -4.26
C ALA A 6 -18.68 -0.15 -4.55
N LYS A 7 -17.69 0.00 -5.44
CA LYS A 7 -16.79 -1.08 -5.80
C LYS A 7 -15.96 -1.36 -4.57
N THR A 8 -16.15 -2.53 -3.96
CA THR A 8 -15.33 -2.96 -2.84
C THR A 8 -14.10 -3.70 -3.34
N ALA A 9 -12.98 -3.52 -2.66
CA ALA A 9 -11.72 -4.17 -2.92
C ALA A 9 -11.15 -4.75 -1.61
N PHE A 10 -10.35 -5.81 -1.73
CA PHE A 10 -9.72 -6.47 -0.59
C PHE A 10 -8.21 -6.28 -0.64
N ILE A 11 -7.66 -5.61 0.38
CA ILE A 11 -6.22 -5.39 0.54
C ILE A 11 -5.77 -5.90 1.91
N ALA A 12 -4.78 -6.80 1.93
CA ALA A 12 -4.25 -7.41 3.15
C ALA A 12 -5.32 -7.98 4.11
N GLY A 13 -6.42 -8.51 3.56
CA GLY A 13 -7.53 -9.07 4.33
C GLY A 13 -8.57 -8.06 4.82
N TYR A 14 -8.49 -6.79 4.42
CA TYR A 14 -9.48 -5.76 4.76
C TYR A 14 -10.31 -5.41 3.53
N GLU A 15 -11.63 -5.43 3.71
CA GLU A 15 -12.57 -4.86 2.74
C GLU A 15 -12.54 -3.34 2.84
N MET A 16 -12.39 -2.67 1.70
CA MET A 16 -12.36 -1.22 1.60
C MET A 16 -12.91 -0.74 0.27
N ASP A 17 -13.16 0.55 0.16
CA ASP A 17 -13.54 1.20 -1.08
C ASP A 17 -12.45 1.04 -2.15
N ALA A 18 -12.84 0.79 -3.41
CA ALA A 18 -11.90 0.55 -4.50
C ALA A 18 -11.05 1.77 -4.85
N ASP A 19 -11.54 2.99 -4.66
CA ASP A 19 -10.72 4.20 -4.89
C ASP A 19 -9.65 4.33 -3.82
N ILE A 20 -9.99 3.97 -2.59
CA ILE A 20 -9.02 3.85 -1.50
C ILE A 20 -7.95 2.80 -1.85
N ALA A 21 -8.36 1.60 -2.27
CA ALA A 21 -7.43 0.55 -2.67
C ALA A 21 -6.53 1.01 -3.84
N ASN A 22 -7.10 1.68 -4.84
CA ASN A 22 -6.35 2.25 -5.96
C ASN A 22 -5.32 3.29 -5.49
N ASN A 23 -5.67 4.14 -4.53
CA ASN A 23 -4.74 5.11 -3.96
C ASN A 23 -3.55 4.41 -3.25
N ILE A 24 -3.80 3.32 -2.51
CA ILE A 24 -2.73 2.51 -1.92
C ILE A 24 -1.82 1.94 -3.00
N PHE A 25 -2.40 1.35 -4.05
CA PHE A 25 -1.62 0.82 -5.18
C PHE A 25 -0.78 1.90 -5.86
N LEU A 26 -1.30 3.12 -6.01
CA LEU A 26 -0.55 4.25 -6.56
C LEU A 26 0.64 4.63 -5.69
N VAL A 27 0.48 4.64 -4.36
CA VAL A 27 1.58 4.91 -3.43
C VAL A 27 2.64 3.81 -3.53
N VAL A 28 2.26 2.54 -3.50
CA VAL A 28 3.20 1.41 -3.65
C VAL A 28 3.94 1.50 -4.99
N LYS A 29 3.21 1.73 -6.08
CA LYS A 29 3.76 1.85 -7.44
C LYS A 29 4.78 2.98 -7.57
N ASN A 30 4.64 4.05 -6.80
CA ASN A 30 5.57 5.18 -6.85
C ASN A 30 6.74 5.05 -5.86
N SER A 31 6.51 4.46 -4.68
CA SER A 31 7.51 4.36 -3.62
C SER A 31 8.50 3.22 -3.84
N VAL A 32 8.01 2.03 -4.24
CA VAL A 32 8.86 0.85 -4.41
C VAL A 32 9.95 1.07 -5.47
N PRO A 33 9.66 1.61 -6.68
CA PRO A 33 10.70 1.83 -7.66
C PRO A 33 11.80 2.78 -7.19
N ARG A 34 11.46 3.82 -6.41
CA ARG A 34 12.45 4.77 -5.86
C ARG A 34 13.42 4.07 -4.91
N VAL A 35 12.90 3.25 -4.00
CA VAL A 35 13.74 2.45 -3.07
C VAL A 35 14.62 1.47 -3.84
N VAL A 36 14.06 0.80 -4.85
CA VAL A 36 14.81 -0.12 -5.71
C VAL A 36 15.94 0.61 -6.44
N GLU A 37 15.65 1.75 -7.07
CA GLU A 37 16.62 2.55 -7.82
C GLU A 37 17.75 3.04 -6.91
N GLU A 38 17.44 3.59 -5.73
CA GLU A 38 18.43 4.03 -4.75
C GLU A 38 19.38 2.90 -4.31
N LEU A 39 18.83 1.70 -4.04
CA LEU A 39 19.64 0.56 -3.61
C LEU A 39 20.49 -0.04 -4.74
N VAL A 40 19.96 -0.05 -5.96
CA VAL A 40 20.72 -0.47 -7.15
C VAL A 40 21.88 0.50 -7.41
N ILE A 41 21.65 1.81 -7.31
CA ILE A 41 22.70 2.83 -7.43
C ILE A 41 23.76 2.68 -6.33
N ALA A 42 23.34 2.31 -5.12
CA ALA A 42 24.25 2.03 -4.00
C ALA A 42 25.03 0.70 -4.14
N GLY A 43 24.83 -0.06 -5.23
CA GLY A 43 25.53 -1.32 -5.50
C GLY A 43 25.10 -2.46 -4.58
N LYS A 44 23.87 -2.42 -4.05
CA LYS A 44 23.34 -3.51 -3.23
C LYS A 44 23.08 -4.76 -4.05
N ARG A 45 23.16 -5.93 -3.40
CA ARG A 45 22.85 -7.20 -4.04
C ARG A 45 21.36 -7.32 -4.36
N ASP A 46 21.04 -8.05 -5.42
CA ASP A 46 19.66 -8.28 -5.87
C ASP A 46 18.72 -8.81 -4.78
N ASP A 47 19.21 -9.67 -3.88
CA ASP A 47 18.42 -10.21 -2.77
C ASP A 47 18.10 -9.14 -1.71
N GLU A 48 19.04 -8.24 -1.42
CA GLU A 48 18.80 -7.08 -0.53
C GLU A 48 17.79 -6.10 -1.16
N VAL A 49 17.93 -5.83 -2.47
CA VAL A 49 17.02 -4.95 -3.21
C VAL A 49 15.60 -5.50 -3.21
N LYS A 50 15.45 -6.81 -3.47
CA LYS A 50 14.13 -7.49 -3.45
C LYS A 50 13.51 -7.47 -2.07
N ALA A 51 14.29 -7.75 -1.02
CA ALA A 51 13.81 -7.69 0.35
C ALA A 51 13.30 -6.29 0.69
N ALA A 52 14.06 -5.25 0.36
CA ALA A 52 13.67 -3.87 0.61
C ALA A 52 12.42 -3.44 -0.16
N ALA A 53 12.26 -3.90 -1.41
CA ALA A 53 11.06 -3.64 -2.20
C ALA A 53 9.80 -4.24 -1.55
N ILE A 54 9.90 -5.48 -1.06
CA ILE A 54 8.81 -6.16 -0.34
C ILE A 54 8.48 -5.41 0.95
N THR A 55 9.48 -5.14 1.78
CA THR A 55 9.29 -4.40 3.04
C THR A 55 8.69 -3.01 2.82
N THR A 56 9.06 -2.32 1.74
CA THR A 56 8.47 -1.02 1.40
C THR A 56 6.99 -1.14 1.04
N ALA A 57 6.62 -2.14 0.24
CA ALA A 57 5.22 -2.39 -0.11
C ALA A 57 4.39 -2.75 1.13
N GLU A 58 4.91 -3.64 1.99
CA GLU A 58 4.28 -4.05 3.24
C GLU A 58 4.07 -2.85 4.17
N ALA A 59 5.10 -2.01 4.37
CA ALA A 59 5.01 -0.85 5.24
C ALA A 59 3.94 0.16 4.81
N VAL A 60 3.78 0.38 3.49
CA VAL A 60 2.72 1.24 2.95
C VAL A 60 1.34 0.67 3.26
N VAL A 61 1.15 -0.64 3.06
CA VAL A 61 -0.12 -1.31 3.33
C VAL A 61 -0.44 -1.33 4.82
N GLU A 62 0.53 -1.62 5.68
CA GLU A 62 0.35 -1.63 7.14
C GLU A 62 0.02 -0.25 7.69
N ALA A 63 0.72 0.80 7.24
CA ALA A 63 0.43 2.17 7.65
C ALA A 63 -1.01 2.57 7.29
N PHE A 64 -1.48 2.13 6.12
CA PHE A 64 -2.86 2.36 5.69
C PHE A 64 -3.87 1.61 6.55
N VAL A 65 -3.67 0.30 6.75
CA VAL A 65 -4.52 -0.53 7.62
C VAL A 65 -4.59 0.04 9.03
N PHE A 66 -3.46 0.51 9.57
CA PHE A 66 -3.41 1.14 10.88
C PHE A 66 -4.27 2.42 10.92
N ALA A 67 -4.17 3.29 9.91
CA ALA A 67 -4.98 4.49 9.80
C ALA A 67 -6.48 4.16 9.76
N CYS A 68 -6.90 3.16 8.97
CA CYS A 68 -8.30 2.71 8.91
C CYS A 68 -8.81 2.17 10.25
N LYS A 69 -8.00 1.39 10.97
CA LYS A 69 -8.35 0.89 12.30
C LYS A 69 -8.46 2.01 13.33
N ALA A 70 -7.58 3.01 13.25
CA ALA A 70 -7.62 4.17 14.14
C ALA A 70 -8.88 5.00 13.91
N THR A 71 -9.28 5.23 12.65
CA THR A 71 -10.51 5.97 12.34
C THR A 71 -11.78 5.22 12.76
N ALA A 72 -11.78 3.88 12.68
CA ALA A 72 -12.93 3.07 13.12
C ALA A 72 -13.15 3.15 14.65
N LYS A 73 -12.08 3.26 15.45
CA LYS A 73 -12.16 3.35 16.92
C LYS A 73 -12.59 4.72 17.47
N VAL A 74 -12.55 5.77 16.65
CA VAL A 74 -12.91 7.13 17.07
C VAL A 74 -14.40 7.43 16.80
N GLY A 75 -15.09 6.53 16.09
CA GLY A 75 -16.52 6.64 15.78
C GLY A 75 -17.48 5.92 16.74
N GLU A 76 -16.97 5.28 17.80
CA GLU A 76 -17.75 4.72 18.93
C GLU A 76 -17.74 5.67 20.14
#